data_AF-A0A835UGI3-F1
#
_entry.id   AF-A0A835UGI3-F1
#
_cell.length_a   1.000
_cell.length_b   1.000
_cell.length_c   1.000
_cell.angle_alpha   90.00
_cell.angle_beta   90.00
_cell.angle_gamma   90.00
#
_symmetry.space_group_name_H-M   'P 1'
#
loop_
_entity.id
_entity.type
_entity.pdbx_description
1 polymer ?
#
loop_
_entity_poly.entity_id
_entity_poly.type
_entity_poly.pdbx_seq_one_letter_code
_entity_poly.pdbx_strand_id
1 'polypeptide(L)'
;MEAEAEIFEPLEIHYSDLVLLSSSGVSCSYLSLEEQEKIETISSAVLRALGPSGPGLLSITGVPRAAALRRALLPMARELALLDKKERAEVLKLCRWMMNRMWHEQDRDHEKTFPHKNAGSLKR
;
A
#
# COMPACT_ATOMS: atom_id res chain seq x y z
N MET A 1 -13.22 7.12 38.18
CA MET A 1 -12.33 7.85 37.27
C MET A 1 -12.74 7.45 35.87
N GLU A 2 -13.52 8.28 35.19
CA GLU A 2 -13.79 8.11 33.76
C GLU A 2 -12.49 8.44 33.03
N ALA A 3 -11.96 7.48 32.29
CA ALA A 3 -10.80 7.73 31.44
C ALA A 3 -11.30 8.51 30.23
N GLU A 4 -10.96 9.80 30.13
CA GLU A 4 -11.11 10.53 28.88
C GLU A 4 -10.30 9.81 27.81
N ALA A 5 -10.96 9.41 26.73
CA ALA A 5 -10.30 8.73 25.62
C ALA A 5 -9.45 9.76 24.86
N GLU A 6 -8.15 9.79 25.15
CA GLU A 6 -7.17 10.58 24.40
C GLU A 6 -7.15 10.08 22.94
N ILE A 7 -7.51 10.95 22.00
CA ILE A 7 -7.55 10.63 20.56
C ILE A 7 -6.12 10.79 20.03
N PHE A 8 -5.48 9.67 19.71
CA PHE A 8 -4.14 9.66 19.11
C PHE A 8 -4.24 9.86 17.60
N GLU A 9 -3.56 10.89 17.08
CA GLU A 9 -3.42 11.11 15.63
C GLU A 9 -2.29 10.24 15.07
N PRO A 10 -2.58 9.31 14.14
CA PRO A 10 -1.54 8.51 13.49
C PRO A 10 -0.66 9.36 12.57
N LEU A 11 0.64 9.05 12.51
CA LEU A 11 1.49 9.58 11.44
C LEU A 11 1.06 8.94 10.11
N GLU A 12 0.66 9.77 9.16
CA GLU A 12 0.28 9.33 7.82
C GLU A 12 1.51 9.16 6.91
N ILE A 13 1.58 8.04 6.19
CA ILE A 13 2.67 7.71 5.28
C ILE A 13 2.09 7.11 4.00
N HIS A 14 2.55 7.59 2.85
CA HIS A 14 2.13 7.02 1.58
C HIS A 14 2.84 5.68 1.29
N TYR A 15 2.13 4.73 0.67
CA TYR A 15 2.65 3.39 0.39
C TYR A 15 3.94 3.41 -0.45
N SER A 16 4.07 4.32 -1.42
CA SER A 16 5.31 4.45 -2.21
C SER A 16 6.53 4.71 -1.35
N ASP A 17 6.37 5.55 -0.33
CA ASP A 17 7.47 5.98 0.53
C ASP A 17 7.86 4.85 1.49
N LEU A 18 6.89 4.05 1.94
CA LEU A 18 7.15 2.83 2.71
C LEU A 18 7.90 1.77 1.90
N VAL A 19 7.59 1.63 0.60
CA VAL A 19 8.30 0.73 -0.31
C VAL A 19 9.75 1.19 -0.52
N LEU A 20 9.96 2.51 -0.67
CA LEU A 20 11.30 3.10 -0.75
C LEU A 20 12.11 2.82 0.52
N LEU A 21 11.54 3.08 1.70
CA LEU A 21 12.17 2.78 3.00
C LEU A 21 12.57 1.30 3.15
N SER A 22 11.71 0.39 2.68
CA SER A 22 11.97 -1.05 2.73
C SER A 22 13.10 -1.49 1.78
N SER A 23 13.37 -0.68 0.76
CA SER A 23 14.39 -0.95 -0.26
C SER A 23 15.76 -0.34 0.09
N SER A 24 15.86 0.56 1.07
CA SER A 24 17.10 1.23 1.46
C SER A 24 18.18 0.34 2.10
N GLY A 25 17.91 -0.97 2.27
CA GLY A 25 18.94 -1.96 2.66
C GLY A 25 19.92 -2.33 1.55
N VAL A 26 19.65 -1.96 0.30
CA VAL A 26 20.57 -2.10 -0.85
C VAL A 26 21.12 -0.72 -1.18
N SER A 27 22.44 -0.58 -1.25
CA SER A 27 23.14 0.70 -1.49
C SER A 27 22.43 1.56 -2.54
N CYS A 28 21.82 2.66 -2.10
CA CYS A 28 21.01 3.56 -2.92
C CYS A 28 21.86 4.47 -3.80
N SER A 29 22.82 3.91 -4.56
CA SER A 29 23.66 4.68 -5.49
C SER A 29 22.88 5.24 -6.69
N TYR A 30 21.59 4.87 -6.83
CA TYR A 30 20.71 5.25 -7.94
C TYR A 30 19.63 6.29 -7.56
N LEU A 31 19.51 6.64 -6.28
CA LEU A 31 18.52 7.63 -5.83
C LEU A 31 19.06 9.05 -6.02
N SER A 32 18.17 9.98 -6.35
CA SER A 32 18.54 11.39 -6.34
C SER A 32 18.85 11.85 -4.91
N LEU A 33 19.60 12.95 -4.79
CA LEU A 33 19.87 13.57 -3.49
C LEU A 33 18.56 13.94 -2.78
N GLU A 34 17.56 14.41 -3.51
CA GLU A 34 16.25 14.76 -2.95
C GLU A 34 15.48 13.53 -2.44
N GLU A 35 15.57 12.40 -3.13
CA GLU A 35 14.95 11.14 -2.69
C GLU A 35 15.61 10.60 -1.41
N GLN A 36 16.93 10.75 -1.29
CA GLN A 36 17.67 10.35 -0.10
C GLN A 36 17.30 11.21 1.12
N GLU A 37 17.25 12.54 0.97
CA GLU A 37 16.79 13.45 2.02
C GLU A 37 15.34 13.18 2.45
N LYS A 38 14.47 12.88 1.48
CA LYS A 38 13.08 12.50 1.73
C LYS A 38 13.02 11.21 2.56
N ILE A 39 13.77 10.18 2.18
CA ILE A 39 13.83 8.90 2.89
C ILE A 39 14.31 9.08 4.32
N GLU A 40 15.37 9.86 4.55
CA GLU A 40 15.89 10.13 5.89
C GLU A 40 14.86 10.87 6.76
N THR A 41 14.19 11.86 6.18
CA THR A 41 13.12 12.62 6.86
C THR A 41 11.97 11.70 7.28
N ILE A 42 11.50 10.85 6.36
CA ILE A 42 10.39 9.93 6.64
C ILE A 42 10.82 8.86 7.65
N SER A 43 12.03 8.31 7.52
CA SER A 43 12.60 7.34 8.47
C SER A 43 12.64 7.92 9.89
N SER A 44 13.13 9.15 10.04
CA SER A 44 13.15 9.86 11.33
C SER A 44 11.74 10.06 11.89
N ALA A 45 10.78 10.48 11.05
CA ALA A 45 9.39 10.65 11.45
C ALA A 45 8.76 9.32 11.92
N VAL A 46 8.99 8.22 11.20
CA VAL A 46 8.55 6.86 11.56
C VAL A 46 9.12 6.45 12.91
N LEU A 47 10.43 6.59 13.10
CA LEU A 47 11.10 6.22 14.35
C LEU A 47 10.58 7.04 15.53
N ARG A 48 10.31 8.33 15.32
CA ARG A 48 9.71 9.18 16.36
C ARG A 48 8.28 8.76 16.68
N ALA A 49 7.47 8.45 15.67
CA ALA A 49 6.06 8.07 15.85
C ALA A 49 5.91 6.69 16.51
N LEU A 50 6.79 5.73 16.18
CA LEU A 50 6.84 4.39 16.76
C LEU A 50 7.70 4.28 18.03
N GLY A 51 8.39 5.36 18.39
CA GLY A 51 9.26 5.41 19.57
C GLY A 51 8.49 5.47 20.89
N PRO A 52 9.19 5.38 22.04
CA PRO A 52 8.57 5.31 23.37
C PRO A 52 7.76 6.56 23.76
N SER A 53 8.05 7.70 23.12
CA SER A 53 7.32 8.96 23.30
C SER A 53 6.34 9.26 22.16
N GLY A 54 6.24 8.36 21.17
CA GLY A 54 5.35 8.52 20.03
C GLY A 54 3.98 7.86 20.27
N PRO A 55 2.98 8.18 19.43
CA PRO A 55 1.63 7.59 19.51
C PRO A 55 1.62 6.08 19.24
N GLY A 56 2.71 5.50 18.74
CA GLY A 56 2.80 4.08 18.42
C GLY A 56 1.91 3.65 17.24
N LEU A 57 1.37 4.61 16.48
CA LEU A 57 0.41 4.39 15.41
C LEU A 57 0.84 5.05 14.10
N LEU A 58 0.73 4.30 13.02
CA LEU A 58 0.95 4.76 11.65
C LEU A 58 -0.30 4.51 10.81
N SER A 59 -0.61 5.44 9.92
CA SER A 59 -1.63 5.28 8.87
C SER A 59 -0.93 5.18 7.53
N ILE A 60 -1.15 4.08 6.79
CA ILE A 60 -0.58 3.91 5.45
C ILE A 60 -1.64 4.23 4.41
N THR A 61 -1.41 5.27 3.60
CA THR A 61 -2.30 5.69 2.53
C THR A 61 -1.78 5.29 1.15
N GLY A 62 -2.65 5.33 0.15
CA GLY A 62 -2.27 4.97 -1.22
C GLY A 62 -1.92 3.50 -1.44
N VAL A 63 -2.26 2.60 -0.51
CA VAL A 63 -2.00 1.16 -0.68
C VAL A 63 -2.79 0.63 -1.88
N PRO A 64 -2.11 0.13 -2.94
CA PRO A 64 -2.78 -0.32 -4.14
C PRO A 64 -3.79 -1.41 -3.82
N ARG A 65 -5.02 -1.23 -4.34
CA ARG A 65 -6.08 -2.25 -4.30
C ARG A 65 -6.55 -2.66 -2.89
N ALA A 66 -6.12 -1.98 -1.83
CA ALA A 66 -6.53 -2.28 -0.45
C ALA A 66 -8.04 -2.14 -0.25
N ALA A 67 -8.66 -1.12 -0.85
CA ALA A 67 -10.11 -0.92 -0.78
C ALA A 67 -10.90 -2.06 -1.44
N ALA A 68 -10.43 -2.56 -2.59
CA ALA A 68 -11.04 -3.70 -3.27
C ALA A 68 -10.90 -4.99 -2.44
N LEU A 69 -9.71 -5.22 -1.87
CA LEU A 69 -9.45 -6.36 -0.99
C LEU A 69 -10.37 -6.32 0.24
N ARG A 70 -10.49 -5.15 0.87
CA ARG A 70 -11.39 -4.93 2.01
C ARG A 70 -12.83 -5.26 1.64
N ARG A 71 -13.32 -4.79 0.49
CA ARG A 71 -14.69 -5.09 0.02
C ARG A 71 -14.94 -6.58 -0.23
N ALA A 72 -13.94 -7.31 -0.72
CA ALA A 72 -14.05 -8.74 -0.96
C ALA A 72 -13.96 -9.57 0.34
N LEU A 73 -13.03 -9.22 1.24
CA LEU A 73 -12.72 -10.05 2.42
C LEU A 73 -13.54 -9.71 3.66
N LEU A 74 -13.92 -8.45 3.89
CA LEU A 74 -14.65 -8.07 5.12
C LEU A 74 -15.97 -8.83 5.29
N PRO A 75 -16.80 -9.06 4.25
CA PRO A 75 -18.01 -9.85 4.39
C PRO A 75 -17.75 -11.28 4.88
N MET A 76 -16.59 -11.85 4.52
CA MET A 76 -16.19 -13.21 4.88
C MET A 76 -15.44 -13.28 6.23
N ALA A 77 -15.20 -12.15 6.90
CA ALA A 77 -14.33 -12.11 8.08
C ALA A 77 -14.76 -13.08 9.20
N ARG A 78 -16.07 -13.21 9.41
CA ARG A 78 -16.63 -14.16 10.39
C ARG A 78 -16.33 -15.61 10.02
N GLU A 79 -16.50 -15.98 8.76
CA GLU A 79 -16.25 -17.34 8.27
C GLU A 79 -14.75 -17.66 8.35
N LEU A 80 -13.90 -16.72 7.92
CA LEU A 80 -12.44 -16.85 8.00
C LEU A 80 -11.93 -17.02 9.44
N ALA A 81 -12.61 -16.43 10.42
CA ALA A 81 -12.26 -16.54 11.83
C ALA A 81 -12.56 -17.93 12.42
N LEU A 82 -13.50 -18.68 11.83
CA LEU A 82 -13.84 -20.04 12.26
C LEU A 82 -12.91 -21.11 11.66
N LEU A 83 -12.22 -20.80 10.57
CA LEU A 83 -11.28 -21.70 9.92
C LEU A 83 -10.01 -21.90 10.75
N ASP A 84 -9.38 -23.06 10.60
CA ASP A 84 -8.06 -23.28 11.17
C ASP A 84 -7.00 -22.41 10.45
N LYS A 85 -5.81 -22.29 11.05
CA LYS A 85 -4.74 -21.43 10.53
C LYS A 85 -4.34 -21.78 9.09
N LYS A 86 -4.29 -23.07 8.74
CA LYS A 86 -3.91 -23.56 7.42
C LYS A 86 -5.01 -23.26 6.40
N GLU A 87 -6.26 -23.58 6.72
CA GLU A 87 -7.41 -23.28 5.87
C GLU A 87 -7.55 -21.78 5.60
N ARG A 88 -7.49 -20.95 6.63
CA ARG A 88 -7.52 -19.48 6.48
C ARG A 88 -6.40 -18.97 5.58
N ALA A 89 -5.19 -19.52 5.71
CA ALA A 89 -4.07 -19.13 4.86
C ALA A 89 -4.30 -19.49 3.39
N GLU A 90 -4.85 -20.67 3.10
CA GLU A 90 -5.16 -21.10 1.73
C GLU A 90 -6.28 -20.24 1.11
N VAL A 91 -7.35 -19.94 1.86
CA VAL A 91 -8.41 -19.04 1.38
C VAL A 91 -7.85 -17.65 1.06
N LEU A 92 -7.03 -17.08 1.94
CA LEU A 92 -6.42 -15.75 1.70
C LEU A 92 -5.49 -15.75 0.47
N LYS A 93 -4.74 -16.84 0.24
CA LYS A 93 -3.93 -17.01 -0.99
C LYS A 93 -4.81 -17.07 -2.23
N LEU A 94 -5.92 -17.83 -2.18
CA LEU A 94 -6.88 -17.92 -3.28
C LEU A 94 -7.52 -16.56 -3.58
N CYS A 95 -7.95 -15.82 -2.56
CA CYS A 95 -8.48 -14.47 -2.73
C CYS A 95 -7.44 -13.54 -3.37
N ARG A 96 -6.18 -13.59 -2.91
CA ARG A 96 -5.08 -12.83 -3.53
C ARG A 96 -4.91 -13.20 -5.01
N TRP A 97 -4.93 -14.49 -5.34
CA TRP A 97 -4.78 -14.98 -6.71
C TRP A 97 -5.96 -14.59 -7.61
N MET A 98 -7.19 -14.85 -7.17
CA MET A 98 -8.42 -14.51 -7.91
C MET A 98 -8.48 -13.03 -8.20
N MET A 99 -8.18 -12.20 -7.18
CA MET A 99 -8.12 -10.77 -7.38
C MET A 99 -7.03 -10.44 -8.41
N ASN A 100 -5.76 -10.80 -8.20
CA ASN A 100 -4.70 -10.51 -9.18
C ASN A 100 -5.07 -10.90 -10.61
N ARG A 101 -5.71 -12.06 -10.79
CA ARG A 101 -6.17 -12.52 -12.10
C ARG A 101 -7.29 -11.65 -12.68
N MET A 102 -8.34 -11.36 -11.92
CA MET A 102 -9.46 -10.52 -12.38
C MET A 102 -9.00 -9.13 -12.81
N TRP A 103 -8.05 -8.54 -12.09
CA TRP A 103 -7.58 -7.18 -12.39
C TRP A 103 -6.61 -7.13 -13.57
N HIS A 104 -5.79 -8.17 -13.81
CA HIS A 104 -4.98 -8.26 -15.04
C HIS A 104 -5.83 -8.40 -16.30
N GLU A 105 -7.02 -9.00 -16.20
CA GLU A 105 -7.98 -9.05 -17.32
C GLU A 105 -8.53 -7.65 -17.62
N GLN A 106 -8.74 -6.82 -16.59
CA GLN A 106 -9.37 -5.51 -16.70
C GLN A 106 -8.44 -4.43 -17.26
N ASP A 107 -7.14 -4.48 -16.95
CA ASP A 107 -6.12 -3.59 -17.53
C ASP A 107 -5.96 -3.82 -19.04
N ARG A 108 -6.11 -5.07 -19.52
CA ARG A 108 -6.06 -5.39 -20.96
C ARG A 108 -7.24 -4.87 -21.76
N ASP A 109 -8.36 -4.56 -21.13
CA ASP A 109 -9.54 -4.03 -21.81
C ASP A 109 -9.56 -2.49 -21.83
N HIS A 110 -8.91 -1.83 -20.86
CA HIS A 110 -8.67 -0.38 -20.93
C HIS A 110 -7.67 0.01 -22.03
N GLU A 111 -6.68 -0.82 -22.32
CA GLU A 111 -5.72 -0.57 -23.40
C GLU A 111 -6.35 -0.69 -24.82
N LYS A 112 -7.49 -1.36 -24.95
CA LYS A 112 -8.22 -1.50 -26.22
C LYS A 112 -9.17 -0.33 -26.54
N THR A 113 -9.48 0.52 -25.55
CA THR A 113 -10.49 1.60 -25.72
C THR A 113 -9.90 2.96 -26.05
N PHE A 114 -8.57 3.13 -25.94
CA PHE A 114 -7.88 4.36 -26.35
C PHE A 114 -6.64 4.06 -27.19
N PRO A 115 -6.79 3.79 -28.50
CA PRO A 115 -5.64 3.79 -29.39
C PRO A 115 -5.03 5.19 -29.40
N HIS A 116 -3.79 5.31 -28.93
CA HIS A 116 -2.95 6.49 -29.08
C HIS A 116 -2.97 6.94 -30.55
N LYS A 117 -3.67 8.05 -30.83
CA LYS A 117 -3.54 8.75 -32.11
C LYS A 117 -2.16 9.40 -32.12
N ASN A 118 -1.18 8.73 -32.71
CA ASN A 118 0.06 9.35 -33.14
C ASN A 118 -0.27 10.42 -34.18
N ALA A 119 -0.42 11.67 -33.73
CA ALA A 119 -0.48 12.82 -34.62
C ALA A 119 0.93 13.03 -35.19
N GLY A 120 1.04 12.73 -36.48
CA GLY A 120 2.27 12.79 -37.25
C GLY A 120 2.94 14.16 -37.18
N SER A 121 4.25 14.09 -37.00
CA SER A 121 5.19 15.15 -37.31
C SER A 121 5.03 15.57 -38.77
N LEU A 122 4.42 16.74 -39.02
CA LEU A 122 4.45 17.37 -40.33
C LEU A 122 5.56 18.44 -40.30
N LYS A 123 6.75 18.03 -40.75
CA LYS A 123 7.79 18.96 -41.19
C LYS A 123 7.26 19.75 -42.39
N ARG A 124 7.34 21.08 -42.32
CA ARG A 124 7.83 21.97 -43.37
C ARG A 124 8.10 23.35 -42.78
#